data_AF-A0A6V7L6A2-F1
#
_entry.id   AF-A0A6V7L6A2-F1
#
_cell.length_a   1.000
_cell.length_b   1.000
_cell.length_c   1.000
_cell.angle_alpha   90.00
_cell.angle_beta   90.00
_cell.angle_gamma   90.00
#
_symmetry.space_group_name_H-M   'P 1'
#
loop_
_entity.id
_entity.type
_entity.pdbx_description
1 polymer ?
#
loop_
_entity_poly.entity_id
_entity_poly.type
_entity_poly.pdbx_seq_one_letter_code
_entity_poly.pdbx_strand_id
1 'polypeptide(L)'
;LMIHPNPESRPTATTLIQHRVLCPFGSKTKAQLRRELNEEKQKNEILLKQLQEATKCLKTIAPNVTGLNNSLTSSGGYRLRPTPNRTSSRAV
;
A
#
# COMPACT_ATOMS: atom_id res chain seq x y z
N LEU A 1 -29.51 14.14 -4.79
CA LEU A 1 -28.08 14.47 -4.63
C LEU A 1 -27.20 14.01 -5.80
N MET A 2 -27.37 12.84 -6.44
CA MET A 2 -26.79 12.60 -7.79
C MET A 2 -27.82 12.69 -8.92
N ILE A 3 -29.05 12.29 -8.64
CA ILE A 3 -30.21 12.35 -9.55
C ILE A 3 -30.93 13.71 -9.52
N HIS A 4 -30.21 14.81 -9.27
CA HIS A 4 -30.84 16.12 -9.15
C HIS A 4 -31.44 16.53 -10.52
N PRO A 5 -32.69 17.05 -10.59
CA PRO A 5 -33.33 17.39 -11.86
C PRO A 5 -32.53 18.46 -12.63
N ASN A 6 -32.07 19.51 -11.94
CA ASN A 6 -31.12 20.48 -12.49
C ASN A 6 -29.71 19.87 -12.60
N PRO A 7 -29.08 19.82 -13.80
CA PRO A 7 -27.72 19.28 -13.98
C PRO A 7 -26.65 20.06 -13.22
N GLU A 8 -26.76 21.39 -13.12
CA GLU A 8 -25.75 22.24 -12.46
C GLU A 8 -25.68 22.02 -10.94
N SER A 9 -26.75 21.49 -10.35
CA SER A 9 -26.79 21.15 -8.93
C SER A 9 -26.33 19.72 -8.64
N ARG A 10 -25.92 18.95 -9.66
CA ARG A 10 -25.36 17.61 -9.47
C ARG A 10 -23.89 17.71 -9.05
N PRO A 11 -23.41 16.82 -8.18
CA PRO A 11 -22.02 16.79 -7.77
C PRO A 11 -21.14 16.43 -8.97
N THR A 12 -20.01 17.12 -9.07
CA THR A 12 -18.99 16.78 -10.06
C THR A 12 -18.29 15.47 -9.71
N ALA A 13 -17.62 14.87 -10.69
CA ALA A 13 -16.79 13.68 -10.46
C ALA A 13 -15.73 13.93 -9.37
N THR A 14 -15.10 15.11 -9.36
CA THR A 14 -14.11 15.50 -8.35
C THR A 14 -14.70 15.55 -6.94
N THR A 15 -15.91 16.08 -6.80
CA THR A 15 -16.62 16.12 -5.52
C THR A 15 -16.94 14.70 -5.02
N LEU A 16 -17.33 13.80 -5.93
CA LEU A 16 -17.64 12.42 -5.59
C LEU A 16 -16.40 11.66 -5.08
N ILE A 17 -15.26 11.76 -5.77
CA ILE A 17 -14.04 11.05 -5.36
C ILE A 17 -13.45 11.55 -4.04
N GLN A 18 -13.78 12.78 -3.63
CA GLN A 18 -13.35 13.36 -2.34
C GLN A 18 -14.37 13.11 -1.21
N HIS A 19 -15.57 12.62 -1.54
CA HIS A 19 -16.63 12.42 -0.57
C HIS A 19 -16.27 11.27 0.39
N ARG A 20 -16.45 11.47 1.70
CA ARG A 20 -16.03 10.51 2.75
C ARG A 20 -16.61 9.10 2.60
N VAL A 21 -17.80 8.96 2.02
CA VAL A 21 -18.41 7.64 1.75
C VAL A 21 -17.66 6.88 0.66
N LEU A 22 -17.17 7.57 -0.37
CA LEU A 22 -16.46 6.97 -1.51
C LEU A 22 -14.95 6.91 -1.29
N CYS A 23 -14.40 7.85 -0.53
CA CYS A 23 -12.99 7.88 -0.14
C CYS A 23 -12.85 8.15 1.37
N PRO A 24 -13.05 7.12 2.22
CA PRO A 24 -12.97 7.25 3.68
C PRO A 24 -11.62 7.79 4.19
N PHE A 25 -10.55 7.57 3.41
CA PHE A 25 -9.18 7.97 3.76
C PHE A 25 -8.68 9.19 2.97
N GLY A 26 -9.51 9.82 2.14
CA GLY A 26 -9.11 10.88 1.21
C GLY A 26 -8.77 12.22 1.88
N SER A 27 -9.21 12.44 3.13
CA SER A 27 -9.04 13.70 3.86
C SER A 27 -8.04 13.60 5.01
N LYS A 28 -6.98 12.79 4.87
CA LYS A 28 -5.91 12.72 5.88
C LYS A 28 -4.94 13.88 5.73
N THR A 29 -4.62 14.54 6.84
CA THR A 29 -3.56 15.54 6.88
C THR A 29 -2.19 14.89 6.76
N LYS A 30 -1.18 15.65 6.31
CA LYS A 30 0.22 15.20 6.27
C LYS A 30 0.73 14.70 7.63
N ALA A 31 0.27 15.31 8.72
CA ALA A 31 0.63 14.91 10.08
C ALA A 31 0.03 13.56 10.47
N GLN A 32 -1.22 13.29 10.10
CA GLN A 32 -1.88 11.99 10.32
C GLN A 32 -1.18 10.88 9.54
N LEU A 33 -0.90 11.10 8.26
CA LEU A 33 -0.19 10.13 7.42
C LEU A 33 1.19 9.78 7.97
N ARG A 34 1.93 10.78 8.48
CA ARG A 34 3.24 10.55 9.11
C ARG A 34 3.14 9.72 10.39
N ARG A 35 2.11 9.95 11.20
CA ARG A 35 1.87 9.19 12.42
C ARG A 35 1.61 7.71 12.09
N GLU A 36 0.67 7.45 11.20
CA GLU A 36 0.35 6.10 10.74
C GLU A 36 1.57 5.39 10.15
N LEU A 37 2.36 6.10 9.32
CA LEU A 37 3.59 5.54 8.76
C LEU A 37 4.62 5.17 9.84
N ASN A 38 4.77 5.99 10.87
CA ASN A 38 5.70 5.72 11.97
C ASN A 38 5.24 4.53 12.81
N GLU A 39 3.93 4.42 13.07
CA GLU A 39 3.32 3.28 13.75
C GLU A 39 3.57 1.98 12.97
N GLU A 40 3.38 1.98 11.65
CA GLU A 40 3.65 0.81 10.80
C GLU A 40 5.13 0.44 10.76
N LYS A 41 6.03 1.43 10.69
CA LYS A 41 7.48 1.18 10.77
C LYS A 41 7.86 0.53 12.10
N GLN A 42 7.32 1.03 13.21
CA GLN A 42 7.60 0.47 14.53
C GLN A 42 7.13 -1.00 14.64
N LYS A 43 5.95 -1.32 14.12
CA LYS A 43 5.45 -2.72 14.06
C LYS A 43 6.40 -3.60 13.26
N ASN A 44 6.86 -3.13 12.10
CA ASN A 44 7.80 -3.88 11.26
C ASN A 44 9.14 -4.13 11.97
N GLU A 45 9.68 -3.15 12.70
CA GLU A 45 10.91 -3.32 13.48
C GLU A 45 10.75 -4.37 14.59
N ILE A 46 9.61 -4.39 15.27
CA ILE A 46 9.31 -5.41 16.29
C ILE A 46 9.23 -6.80 15.66
N LEU A 47 8.50 -6.94 14.55
CA LEU A 47 8.36 -8.20 13.83
C LEU A 47 9.72 -8.70 13.31
N LEU A 48 10.58 -7.81 12.79
CA LEU A 48 11.91 -8.18 12.33
C LEU A 48 12.77 -8.72 13.48
N LYS A 49 12.73 -8.09 14.66
CA LYS A 49 13.44 -8.56 15.84
C LYS A 49 12.96 -9.95 16.28
N GLN A 50 11.64 -10.15 16.33
CA GLN A 50 11.04 -11.45 16.65
C GLN A 50 11.45 -12.53 15.64
N LEU A 51 11.45 -12.21 14.34
CA LEU A 51 11.88 -13.13 13.29
C LEU A 51 13.35 -13.53 13.43
N GLN A 52 14.23 -12.56 13.73
CA GLN A 52 15.65 -12.82 13.98
C GLN A 52 15.86 -13.68 15.22
N GLU A 53 15.12 -13.43 16.30
CA GLU A 53 15.16 -14.22 17.52
C GLU A 53 14.70 -15.66 17.29
N ALA A 54 13.54 -15.85 16.64
CA ALA A 54 13.04 -17.17 16.25
C ALA A 54 14.04 -17.92 15.37
N THR A 55 14.66 -17.23 14.40
CA THR A 55 15.70 -17.81 13.54
C THR A 55 16.92 -18.27 14.34
N LYS A 56 17.34 -17.51 15.36
CA LYS A 56 18.45 -17.91 16.24
C LYS A 56 18.08 -19.14 17.07
N CYS A 57 16.89 -19.17 17.67
CA CYS A 57 16.42 -20.34 18.43
C CYS A 57 16.33 -21.59 17.55
N LEU A 58 15.81 -21.48 16.32
CA LEU A 58 15.74 -22.60 15.38
C LEU A 58 17.12 -23.16 15.03
N LYS A 59 18.12 -22.30 14.80
CA LYS A 59 19.51 -22.73 14.55
C LYS A 59 20.11 -23.51 15.73
N THR A 60 19.78 -23.11 16.96
CA THR A 60 20.24 -23.81 18.17
C THR A 60 19.56 -25.17 18.37
N ILE A 61 18.27 -25.27 18.04
CA ILE A 61 17.46 -26.49 18.25
C ILE A 61 17.67 -27.52 17.13
N ALA A 62 17.89 -27.06 15.89
CA ALA A 62 18.05 -27.93 14.73
C ALA A 62 19.10 -27.33 13.75
N PRO A 63 20.40 -27.61 13.94
CA PRO A 63 21.47 -27.03 13.13
C PRO A 63 21.40 -27.42 11.63
N ASN A 64 20.60 -28.43 11.28
CA ASN A 64 20.51 -29.02 9.94
C ASN A 64 19.29 -28.53 9.11
N VAL A 65 18.46 -27.60 9.63
CA VAL A 65 17.20 -27.16 8.97
C VAL A 65 17.39 -25.88 8.13
N THR A 66 18.60 -25.34 8.06
CA THR A 66 18.97 -24.07 7.40
C THR A 66 18.91 -24.06 5.85
N GLY A 67 18.31 -25.08 5.22
CA GLY A 67 18.28 -25.25 3.76
C GLY A 67 17.04 -24.78 3.00
N LEU A 68 16.02 -24.19 3.65
CA LEU A 68 14.70 -23.96 2.99
C LEU A 68 14.36 -22.50 2.71
N ASN A 69 15.13 -21.55 3.24
CA ASN A 69 14.77 -20.13 3.29
C ASN A 69 15.33 -19.28 2.14
N ASN A 70 16.02 -19.88 1.16
CA ASN A 70 16.56 -19.15 -0.01
C ASN A 70 15.71 -19.31 -1.29
N SER A 71 14.52 -19.92 -1.23
CA SER A 71 13.69 -20.23 -2.41
C SER A 71 12.45 -19.33 -2.57
N LEU A 72 12.20 -18.35 -1.69
CA LEU A 72 11.01 -17.47 -1.77
C LEU A 72 11.32 -16.03 -2.16
N THR A 73 12.35 -15.81 -2.99
CA THR A 73 12.59 -14.52 -3.65
C THR A 73 12.65 -14.64 -5.18
N SER A 74 12.37 -15.83 -5.75
CA SER A 74 12.52 -16.07 -7.19
C SER A 74 11.31 -16.68 -7.92
N SER A 75 10.12 -16.75 -7.30
CA SER A 75 8.91 -17.07 -8.06
C SER A 75 7.71 -16.31 -7.52
N GLY A 76 7.01 -15.59 -8.39
CA GLY A 76 5.80 -14.85 -8.05
C GLY A 76 5.85 -13.33 -8.24
N GLY A 77 6.83 -12.80 -8.99
CA GLY A 77 6.75 -11.43 -9.48
C GLY A 77 5.66 -11.32 -10.54
N TYR A 78 4.46 -10.85 -10.19
CA TYR A 78 3.54 -10.30 -11.18
C TYR A 78 4.21 -9.06 -11.78
N ARG A 79 4.94 -9.30 -12.87
CA ARG A 79 5.56 -8.27 -13.70
C ARG A 79 4.43 -7.41 -14.25
N LEU A 80 4.19 -6.25 -13.63
CA LEU A 80 3.23 -5.28 -14.17
C LEU A 80 3.65 -4.93 -15.60
N ARG A 81 2.69 -5.06 -16.51
CA ARG A 81 2.90 -4.76 -17.94
C ARG A 81 3.27 -3.28 -18.06
N PRO A 82 4.36 -2.91 -18.77
CA PRO A 82 4.67 -1.52 -19.02
C PRO A 82 3.47 -0.86 -19.72
N THR A 83 2.85 0.11 -19.06
CA THR A 83 1.81 0.92 -19.68
C THR A 83 2.48 1.92 -20.62
N PRO A 84 2.08 2.02 -21.90
CA PRO A 84 2.58 3.07 -22.75
C PRO A 84 2.09 4.40 -22.18
N ASN A 85 3.05 5.26 -21.83
CA ASN A 85 2.79 6.61 -21.37
C ASN A 85 2.07 7.37 -22.50
N ARG A 86 0.77 7.61 -22.35
CA ARG A 86 0.01 8.43 -23.31
C ARG A 86 0.45 9.87 -23.13
N THR A 87 1.50 10.26 -23.83
CA THR A 87 1.90 11.66 -24.00
C THR A 87 0.72 12.40 -24.62
N SER A 88 0.00 13.16 -23.80
CA SER A 88 -0.98 14.12 -24.29
C SER A 88 -0.20 15.28 -24.89
N SER A 89 -0.06 15.31 -26.22
CA SER A 89 0.38 16.50 -26.93
C SER A 89 -0.67 17.59 -26.74
N ARG A 90 -0.37 18.56 -25.88
CA ARG A 90 -1.10 19.82 -25.80
C ARG A 90 -0.72 20.62 -27.04
N ALA A 91 -1.63 20.70 -28.01
CA ALA A 91 -1.53 21.69 -29.07
C ALA A 91 -1.68 23.09 -28.43
N VAL A 92 -0.84 24.01 -28.89
CA VAL A 92 -0.76 25.41 -28.47
C VAL A 92 -2.06 26.13 -28.80
#